data_AF-A0A0G1TXI3-F1
#
_entry.id   AF-A0A0G1TXI3-F1
#
_cell.length_a   1.000
_cell.length_b   1.000
_cell.length_c   1.000
_cell.angle_alpha   90.00
_cell.angle_beta   90.00
_cell.angle_gamma   90.00
#
_symmetry.space_group_name_H-M   'P 1'
#
loop_
_entity.id
_entity.type
_entity.pdbx_description
1 polymer ?
#
loop_
_entity_poly.entity_id
_entity_poly.type
_entity_poly.pdbx_seq_one_letter_code
_entity_poly.pdbx_strand_id
1 'polypeptide(L)'
;MWGIIVAVFIVRGLLPTVIVWATSPSLGPVGSFFATFSSDPAVSTIVEKSKPVLLIGAGVYLFLLFLHWLFDEKKEYAFFLERFIHRQAIWFYTVASILLALLIWLAVHANPLMAFSAAVGSTGFFLASGFKKGAEEQERKVLGSAASDVSKILYLEMLDASFSVDGVLGAFAFTVSVPLILLGNGIGAFMVRYFTVKGIERVRRYRYLKNGAMYSVGMLGLLMIFESFGEEVAAWIPPLNTFVIVGLFFVLSRRALKQIELVELQRGGS
;
A
#
# COMPACT_ATOMS: atom_id res chain seq x y z
N MET A 1 4.14 8.98 20.89
CA MET A 1 3.74 10.09 19.99
C MET A 1 4.89 10.64 19.15
N TRP A 2 6.15 10.46 19.54
CA TRP A 2 7.32 10.91 18.75
C TRP A 2 7.61 10.04 17.50
N GLY A 3 7.40 8.71 17.57
CA GLY A 3 7.63 7.80 16.43
C GLY A 3 6.72 8.02 15.21
N ILE A 4 5.47 8.44 15.45
CA ILE A 4 4.50 8.81 14.38
C ILE A 4 5.03 9.98 13.56
N ILE A 5 5.72 10.95 14.17
CA ILE A 5 6.16 12.15 13.45
C ILE A 5 7.33 11.80 12.53
N VAL A 6 8.29 10.99 13.00
CA VAL A 6 9.50 10.65 12.23
C VAL A 6 9.16 9.76 11.04
N ALA A 7 8.40 8.66 11.24
CA ALA A 7 8.01 7.78 10.14
C ALA A 7 7.11 8.49 9.12
N VAL A 8 6.24 9.39 9.55
CA VAL A 8 5.35 10.12 8.65
C VAL A 8 6.08 11.25 7.90
N PHE A 9 6.88 12.08 8.56
CA PHE A 9 7.57 13.17 7.88
C PHE A 9 8.74 12.68 7.01
N ILE A 10 9.51 11.71 7.48
CA ILE A 10 10.63 11.17 6.71
C ILE A 10 10.09 10.36 5.55
N VAL A 11 9.21 9.37 5.76
CA VAL A 11 8.75 8.56 4.64
C VAL A 11 7.91 9.39 3.68
N ARG A 12 7.01 10.28 4.12
CA ARG A 12 6.17 11.03 3.18
C ARG A 12 6.85 12.22 2.51
N GLY A 13 7.86 12.83 3.16
CA GLY A 13 8.60 13.96 2.58
C GLY A 13 9.86 13.53 1.82
N LEU A 14 10.62 12.59 2.38
CA LEU A 14 11.90 12.16 1.84
C LEU A 14 11.73 11.16 0.70
N LEU A 15 10.84 10.18 0.83
CA LEU A 15 10.68 9.11 -0.17
C LEU A 15 10.30 9.68 -1.55
N PRO A 16 9.32 10.59 -1.68
CA PRO A 16 9.04 11.20 -2.98
C PRO A 16 10.20 12.01 -3.53
N THR A 17 10.91 12.75 -2.67
CA THR A 17 12.08 13.56 -3.07
C THR A 17 13.20 12.68 -3.62
N VAL A 18 13.53 11.59 -2.93
CA VAL A 18 14.57 10.64 -3.34
C VAL A 18 14.19 9.97 -4.66
N ILE A 19 12.93 9.61 -4.82
CA ILE A 19 12.41 8.99 -6.04
C ILE A 19 12.51 9.96 -7.24
N VAL A 20 12.15 11.24 -7.06
CA VAL A 20 12.28 12.24 -8.14
C VAL A 20 13.74 12.55 -8.45
N TRP A 21 14.60 12.62 -7.43
CA TRP A 21 16.04 12.77 -7.64
C TRP A 21 16.64 11.61 -8.44
N ALA A 22 16.28 10.36 -8.10
CA ALA A 22 16.78 9.17 -8.78
C ALA A 22 16.30 9.06 -10.24
N THR A 23 15.10 9.56 -10.54
CA THR A 23 14.54 9.57 -11.89
C THR A 23 14.99 10.77 -12.72
N SER A 24 15.40 11.87 -12.08
CA SER A 24 15.88 13.11 -12.73
C SER A 24 17.19 13.61 -12.11
N PRO A 25 18.33 12.92 -12.36
CA PRO A 25 19.61 13.25 -11.72
C PRO A 25 20.14 14.65 -12.06
N SER A 26 19.71 15.22 -13.20
CA SER A 26 20.15 16.53 -13.69
C SER A 26 19.77 17.71 -12.79
N LEU A 27 18.80 17.54 -11.89
CA LEU A 27 18.35 18.58 -10.96
C LEU A 27 19.20 18.65 -9.68
N GLY A 28 19.98 17.61 -9.37
CA GLY A 28 20.67 17.47 -8.08
C GLY A 28 19.71 17.32 -6.88
N PRO A 29 20.19 16.96 -5.67
CA PRO A 29 19.32 16.62 -4.53
C PRO A 29 18.48 17.79 -4.01
N VAL A 30 19.07 18.99 -4.00
CA VAL A 30 18.41 20.22 -3.55
C VAL A 30 17.45 20.73 -4.62
N GLY A 31 17.87 20.70 -5.89
CA GLY A 31 17.02 21.10 -7.00
C GLY A 31 15.83 20.17 -7.20
N SER A 32 15.98 18.85 -6.99
CA SER A 32 14.85 17.91 -7.02
C SER A 32 13.86 18.17 -5.89
N PHE A 33 14.33 18.50 -4.68
CA PHE A 33 13.44 18.88 -3.58
C PHE A 33 12.62 20.11 -3.91
N PHE A 34 13.26 21.21 -4.36
CA PHE A 34 12.52 22.41 -4.76
C PHE A 34 11.65 22.19 -5.99
N ALA A 35 12.08 21.38 -6.95
CA ALA A 35 11.29 21.00 -8.12
C ALA A 35 10.01 20.27 -7.72
N THR A 36 10.08 19.33 -6.78
CA THR A 36 8.89 18.63 -6.29
C THR A 36 7.91 19.52 -5.50
N PHE A 37 8.39 20.63 -4.95
CA PHE A 37 7.60 21.63 -4.25
C PHE A 37 7.13 22.78 -5.17
N SER A 38 7.76 22.94 -6.34
CA SER A 38 7.45 24.00 -7.30
C SER A 38 6.48 23.49 -8.38
N SER A 39 5.62 24.39 -8.87
CA SER A 39 4.71 24.11 -10.00
C SER A 39 5.31 24.54 -11.34
N ASP A 40 6.64 24.56 -11.45
CA ASP A 40 7.33 25.07 -12.63
C ASP A 40 7.00 24.22 -13.88
N PRO A 41 6.52 24.81 -15.00
CA PRO A 41 6.23 24.11 -16.23
C PRO A 41 7.39 23.28 -16.78
N ALA A 42 8.64 23.72 -16.60
CA ALA A 42 9.83 22.99 -17.03
C ALA A 42 10.07 21.72 -16.19
N VAL A 43 9.63 21.72 -14.93
CA VAL A 43 9.68 20.56 -14.05
C VAL A 43 8.54 19.60 -14.36
N SER A 44 7.33 20.11 -14.64
CA SER A 44 6.17 19.27 -14.95
C SER A 44 6.42 18.32 -16.13
N THR A 45 7.12 18.76 -17.17
CA THR A 45 7.48 17.95 -18.34
C THR A 45 8.55 16.89 -18.05
N ILE A 46 9.49 17.17 -17.15
CA ILE A 46 10.50 16.20 -16.69
C ILE A 46 9.84 15.11 -15.83
N VAL A 47 8.89 15.53 -14.98
CA VAL A 47 8.19 14.62 -14.09
C VAL A 47 7.18 13.76 -14.85
N GLU A 48 6.49 14.30 -15.86
CA GLU A 48 5.64 13.53 -16.77
C GLU A 48 6.42 12.44 -17.50
N LYS A 49 7.64 12.74 -18.00
CA LYS A 49 8.52 11.73 -18.61
C LYS A 49 8.97 10.65 -17.63
N SER A 50 9.01 10.96 -16.34
CA SER A 50 9.41 10.05 -15.28
C SER A 50 8.22 9.23 -14.74
N LYS A 51 6.98 9.65 -15.02
CA LYS A 51 5.74 9.03 -14.52
C LYS A 51 5.68 7.52 -14.78
N PRO A 52 5.99 6.98 -15.98
CA PRO A 52 6.02 5.53 -16.21
C PRO A 52 6.94 4.77 -15.25
N VAL A 53 8.13 5.32 -14.99
CA VAL A 53 9.12 4.74 -14.09
C VAL A 53 8.59 4.75 -12.65
N LEU A 54 7.92 5.82 -12.22
CA LEU A 54 7.30 5.91 -10.89
C LEU A 54 6.17 4.89 -10.72
N LEU A 55 5.27 4.84 -11.70
CA LEU A 55 4.06 4.03 -11.68
C LEU A 55 4.38 2.53 -11.65
N ILE A 56 5.34 2.06 -12.45
CA ILE A 56 5.66 0.63 -12.47
C ILE A 56 6.29 0.17 -11.14
N GLY A 57 7.18 0.96 -10.55
CA GLY A 57 7.80 0.62 -9.27
C GLY A 57 6.80 0.60 -8.12
N ALA A 58 5.99 1.66 -8.02
CA ALA A 58 4.91 1.75 -7.03
C ALA A 58 3.83 0.68 -7.26
N GLY A 59 3.45 0.44 -8.50
CA GLY A 59 2.46 -0.56 -8.89
C GLY A 59 2.90 -1.99 -8.57
N VAL A 60 4.16 -2.34 -8.86
CA VAL A 60 4.74 -3.64 -8.47
C VAL A 60 4.74 -3.80 -6.96
N TYR A 61 5.14 -2.78 -6.21
CA TYR A 61 5.11 -2.82 -4.74
C TYR A 61 3.69 -3.11 -4.22
N LEU A 62 2.69 -2.33 -4.64
CA LEU A 62 1.31 -2.46 -4.16
C LEU A 62 0.66 -3.78 -4.60
N PHE A 63 1.00 -4.26 -5.80
CA PHE A 63 0.49 -5.53 -6.29
C PHE A 63 1.11 -6.72 -5.53
N LEU A 64 2.40 -6.68 -5.23
CA LEU A 64 3.05 -7.69 -4.38
C LEU A 64 2.52 -7.64 -2.95
N LEU A 65 2.24 -6.45 -2.41
CA LEU A 65 1.57 -6.29 -1.11
C LEU A 65 0.19 -6.98 -1.12
N PHE A 66 -0.60 -6.78 -2.17
CA PHE A 66 -1.87 -7.47 -2.34
C PHE A 66 -1.70 -8.99 -2.44
N LEU A 67 -0.76 -9.48 -3.26
CA LEU A 67 -0.49 -10.91 -3.38
C LEU A 67 -0.04 -11.51 -2.04
N HIS A 68 0.80 -10.80 -1.29
CA HIS A 68 1.26 -11.26 0.01
C HIS A 68 0.11 -11.41 1.00
N TRP A 69 -0.77 -10.41 1.06
CA TRP A 69 -2.00 -10.53 1.84
C TRP A 69 -2.92 -11.66 1.34
N LEU A 70 -3.00 -11.86 0.02
CA LEU A 70 -3.86 -12.87 -0.58
C LEU A 70 -3.38 -14.29 -0.29
N PHE A 71 -2.07 -14.53 -0.18
CA PHE A 71 -1.51 -15.86 0.04
C PHE A 71 -1.11 -16.14 1.49
N ASP A 72 -0.47 -15.19 2.19
CA ASP A 72 0.24 -15.44 3.45
C ASP A 72 -0.50 -14.90 4.69
N GLU A 73 -1.38 -13.91 4.53
CA GLU A 73 -2.07 -13.31 5.67
C GLU A 73 -3.39 -14.01 6.02
N LYS A 74 -3.55 -14.32 7.32
CA LYS A 74 -4.80 -14.87 7.88
C LYS A 74 -5.93 -13.88 7.64
N LYS A 75 -6.96 -14.33 6.93
CA LYS A 75 -8.10 -13.49 6.55
C LYS A 75 -9.44 -14.15 6.83
N GLU A 76 -10.42 -13.29 7.02
CA GLU A 76 -11.82 -13.63 7.13
C GLU A 76 -12.34 -13.95 5.72
N TYR A 77 -12.55 -15.23 5.39
CA TYR A 77 -12.86 -15.64 4.02
C TYR A 77 -14.23 -15.10 3.56
N ALA A 78 -14.23 -14.19 2.59
CA ALA A 78 -15.46 -13.68 1.96
C ALA A 78 -15.91 -14.60 0.82
N PHE A 79 -14.95 -15.21 0.11
CA PHE A 79 -15.18 -16.09 -1.02
C PHE A 79 -14.54 -17.47 -0.80
N PHE A 80 -15.11 -18.51 -1.42
CA PHE A 80 -14.57 -19.88 -1.36
C PHE A 80 -13.14 -19.97 -1.94
N LEU A 81 -12.84 -19.14 -2.95
CA LEU A 81 -11.54 -19.13 -3.63
C LEU A 81 -10.40 -18.66 -2.72
N GLU A 82 -10.65 -17.72 -1.80
CA GLU A 82 -9.66 -17.21 -0.85
C GLU A 82 -9.14 -18.32 0.09
N ARG A 83 -10.00 -19.29 0.43
CA ARG A 83 -9.66 -20.44 1.29
C ARG A 83 -8.74 -21.44 0.58
N PHE A 84 -8.91 -21.62 -0.73
CA PHE A 84 -8.03 -22.47 -1.54
C PHE A 84 -6.64 -21.83 -1.71
N ILE A 85 -6.61 -20.51 -1.95
CA ILE A 85 -5.38 -19.75 -2.16
C ILE A 85 -4.54 -19.68 -0.87
N HIS A 86 -5.16 -19.40 0.29
CA HIS A 86 -4.43 -19.36 1.57
C HIS A 86 -3.84 -20.72 1.99
N ARG A 87 -4.36 -21.84 1.47
CA ARG A 87 -3.76 -23.17 1.71
C ARG A 87 -2.43 -23.36 0.98
N GLN A 88 -2.12 -22.49 0.03
CA GLN A 88 -0.98 -22.57 -0.87
C GLN A 88 0.00 -21.42 -0.63
N ALA A 89 0.17 -20.95 0.62
CA ALA A 89 1.02 -19.80 0.96
C ALA A 89 2.45 -19.87 0.37
N ILE A 90 3.02 -21.07 0.22
CA ILE A 90 4.34 -21.29 -0.42
C ILE A 90 4.38 -20.78 -1.87
N TRP A 91 3.26 -20.84 -2.59
CA TRP A 91 3.16 -20.39 -3.98
C TRP A 91 3.25 -18.88 -4.14
N PHE A 92 3.14 -18.10 -3.05
CA PHE A 92 3.35 -16.65 -3.11
C PHE A 92 4.68 -16.31 -3.79
N TYR A 93 5.78 -16.90 -3.32
CA TYR A 93 7.11 -16.59 -3.84
C TYR A 93 7.27 -17.01 -5.31
N THR A 94 6.66 -18.13 -5.71
CA THR A 94 6.66 -18.61 -7.09
C THR A 94 5.87 -17.69 -8.02
N VAL A 95 4.66 -17.29 -7.61
CA VAL A 95 3.81 -16.39 -8.41
C VAL A 95 4.45 -15.01 -8.49
N ALA A 96 4.97 -14.49 -7.37
CA ALA A 96 5.66 -13.21 -7.32
C ALA A 96 6.91 -13.20 -8.20
N SER A 97 7.72 -14.26 -8.21
CA SER A 97 8.94 -14.33 -9.02
C SER A 97 8.64 -14.44 -10.51
N ILE A 98 7.67 -15.26 -10.92
CA ILE A 98 7.23 -15.37 -12.32
C ILE A 98 6.66 -14.04 -12.81
N LEU A 99 5.79 -13.42 -12.01
CA LEU A 99 5.22 -12.11 -12.34
C LEU A 99 6.32 -11.05 -12.49
N LEU A 100 7.25 -10.98 -11.54
CA LEU A 100 8.34 -10.01 -11.58
C LEU A 100 9.24 -10.23 -12.80
N ALA A 101 9.57 -11.49 -13.12
CA ALA A 101 10.34 -11.82 -14.31
C ALA A 101 9.63 -11.37 -15.59
N LEU A 102 8.32 -11.60 -15.69
CA LEU A 102 7.50 -11.15 -16.81
C LEU A 102 7.46 -9.62 -16.90
N LEU A 103 7.22 -8.92 -15.78
CA LEU A 103 7.17 -7.46 -15.76
C LEU A 103 8.52 -6.84 -16.11
N ILE A 104 9.62 -7.38 -15.60
CA ILE A 104 10.97 -6.95 -15.97
C ILE A 104 11.21 -7.20 -17.46
N TRP A 105 10.86 -8.38 -17.98
CA TRP A 105 10.99 -8.69 -19.40
C TRP A 105 10.26 -7.66 -20.27
N LEU A 106 8.98 -7.39 -19.97
CA LEU A 106 8.18 -6.40 -20.68
C LEU A 106 8.77 -4.98 -20.54
N ALA A 107 9.17 -4.60 -19.33
CA ALA A 107 9.71 -3.28 -19.04
C ALA A 107 11.06 -3.03 -19.71
N VAL A 108 11.95 -4.03 -19.82
CA VAL A 108 13.24 -3.89 -20.50
C VAL A 108 13.05 -3.52 -21.98
N HIS A 109 12.04 -4.08 -22.63
CA HIS A 109 11.74 -3.78 -24.04
C HIS A 109 11.14 -2.38 -24.23
N ALA A 110 10.45 -1.84 -23.22
CA ALA A 110 9.88 -0.50 -23.26
C ALA A 110 10.90 0.58 -22.85
N ASN A 111 11.48 0.45 -21.65
CA ASN A 111 12.49 1.35 -21.10
C ASN A 111 13.28 0.65 -19.98
N PRO A 112 14.61 0.51 -20.07
CA PRO A 112 15.42 -0.11 -19.03
C PRO A 112 15.25 0.48 -17.62
N LEU A 113 14.92 1.78 -17.50
CA LEU A 113 14.63 2.42 -16.21
C LEU A 113 13.32 1.92 -15.59
N MET A 114 12.32 1.57 -16.40
CA MET A 114 11.08 0.94 -15.90
C MET A 114 11.37 -0.43 -15.30
N ALA A 115 12.23 -1.22 -15.95
CA ALA A 115 12.64 -2.53 -15.43
C ALA A 115 13.41 -2.41 -14.11
N PHE A 116 14.33 -1.44 -14.02
CA PHE A 116 15.02 -1.13 -12.79
C PHE A 116 14.04 -0.69 -11.69
N SER A 117 13.08 0.17 -12.01
CA SER A 117 12.06 0.62 -11.05
C SER A 117 11.15 -0.51 -10.58
N ALA A 118 10.75 -1.43 -11.47
CA ALA A 118 10.02 -2.65 -11.09
C ALA A 118 10.84 -3.50 -10.09
N ALA A 119 12.14 -3.66 -10.31
CA ALA A 119 13.03 -4.34 -9.37
C ALA A 119 13.14 -3.59 -8.03
N VAL A 120 13.26 -2.26 -8.04
CA VAL A 120 13.27 -1.42 -6.84
C VAL A 120 11.96 -1.53 -6.07
N GLY A 121 10.81 -1.50 -6.76
CA GLY A 121 9.49 -1.68 -6.18
C GLY A 121 9.35 -3.04 -5.48
N SER A 122 9.80 -4.11 -6.14
CA SER A 122 9.81 -5.46 -5.55
C SER A 122 10.74 -5.56 -4.34
N THR A 123 11.92 -4.92 -4.41
CA THR A 123 12.89 -4.87 -3.32
C THR A 123 12.30 -4.13 -2.12
N GLY A 124 11.66 -2.98 -2.35
CA GLY A 124 10.97 -2.22 -1.33
C GLY A 124 9.88 -3.04 -0.63
N PHE A 125 9.11 -3.82 -1.39
CA PHE A 125 8.08 -4.71 -0.83
C PHE A 125 8.70 -5.79 0.07
N PHE A 126 9.76 -6.47 -0.39
CA PHE A 126 10.40 -7.52 0.40
C PHE A 126 11.11 -6.98 1.64
N LEU A 127 11.72 -5.80 1.55
CA LEU A 127 12.30 -5.13 2.71
C LEU A 127 11.21 -4.79 3.73
N ALA A 128 10.15 -4.10 3.33
CA ALA A 128 9.06 -3.73 4.23
C ALA A 128 8.44 -4.97 4.90
N SER A 129 8.16 -6.01 4.11
CA SER A 129 7.59 -7.26 4.61
C SER A 129 8.56 -8.02 5.52
N GLY A 130 9.84 -8.06 5.18
CA GLY A 130 10.89 -8.70 5.97
C GLY A 130 11.12 -8.00 7.31
N PHE A 131 11.19 -6.67 7.33
CA PHE A 131 11.30 -5.89 8.55
C PHE A 131 10.10 -6.11 9.47
N LYS A 132 8.88 -6.08 8.93
CA LYS A 132 7.67 -6.38 9.70
C LYS A 132 7.73 -7.76 10.37
N LYS A 133 8.05 -8.82 9.61
CA LYS A 133 8.18 -10.19 10.15
C LYS A 133 9.29 -10.28 11.21
N GLY A 134 10.43 -9.63 10.97
CA GLY A 134 11.54 -9.57 11.93
C GLY A 134 11.15 -8.89 13.24
N ALA A 135 10.42 -7.78 13.18
CA ALA A 135 9.92 -7.10 14.36
C ALA A 135 8.87 -7.91 15.13
N GLU A 136 7.94 -8.59 14.43
CA GLU A 136 6.98 -9.51 15.05
C GLU A 136 7.68 -10.65 15.79
N GLU A 137 8.71 -11.25 15.19
CA GLU A 137 9.48 -12.32 15.82
C GLU A 137 10.28 -11.83 17.03
N GLN A 138 10.87 -10.64 16.94
CA GLN A 138 11.61 -10.04 18.04
C GLN A 138 10.69 -9.65 19.20
N GLU A 139 9.51 -9.07 18.93
CA GLU A 139 8.50 -8.80 19.95
C GLU A 139 8.13 -10.09 20.70
N ARG A 140 7.88 -11.17 19.95
CA ARG A 140 7.52 -12.47 20.53
C ARG A 140 8.63 -13.09 21.39
N LYS A 141 9.90 -12.91 21.01
CA LYS A 141 11.07 -13.43 21.77
C LYS A 141 11.33 -12.67 23.07
N VAL A 142 10.93 -11.40 23.14
CA VAL A 142 11.31 -10.48 24.22
C VAL A 142 10.16 -10.24 25.21
N LEU A 143 9.02 -10.93 25.02
CA LEU A 143 7.87 -10.95 25.92
C LEU A 143 8.30 -11.23 27.38
N GLY A 144 8.15 -10.24 28.25
CA GLY A 144 8.43 -10.35 29.69
C GLY A 144 9.77 -9.78 30.18
N SER A 145 10.59 -9.17 29.31
CA SER A 145 11.85 -8.51 29.70
C SER A 145 11.81 -6.98 29.54
N ALA A 146 12.79 -6.26 30.11
CA ALA A 146 12.93 -4.80 29.96
C ALA A 146 13.11 -4.34 28.50
N ALA A 147 13.52 -5.24 27.59
CA ALA A 147 13.62 -4.98 26.16
C ALA A 147 12.27 -5.11 25.41
N SER A 148 11.19 -5.47 26.13
CA SER A 148 9.82 -5.60 25.59
C SER A 148 9.29 -4.25 25.10
N ASP A 149 9.57 -3.17 25.84
CA ASP A 149 9.08 -1.83 25.48
C ASP A 149 9.78 -1.29 24.23
N VAL A 150 11.09 -1.54 24.08
CA VAL A 150 11.84 -1.19 22.87
C VAL A 150 11.31 -1.96 21.66
N SER A 151 11.06 -3.27 21.82
CA SER A 151 10.58 -4.12 20.72
C SER A 151 9.17 -3.71 20.26
N LYS A 152 8.29 -3.33 21.20
CA LYS A 152 6.97 -2.78 20.89
C LYS A 152 7.03 -1.45 20.18
N ILE A 153 7.94 -0.54 20.59
CA ILE A 153 8.14 0.74 19.91
C ILE A 153 8.58 0.49 18.46
N LEU A 154 9.59 -0.35 18.25
CA LEU A 154 10.09 -0.69 16.91
C LEU A 154 9.00 -1.32 16.04
N TYR A 155 8.21 -2.26 16.58
CA TYR A 155 7.11 -2.88 15.85
C TYR A 155 6.04 -1.84 15.43
N LEU A 156 5.64 -0.96 16.34
CA LEU A 156 4.68 0.12 16.05
C LEU A 156 5.24 1.09 14.99
N GLU A 157 6.51 1.47 15.08
CA GLU A 157 7.15 2.34 14.09
C GLU A 157 7.24 1.71 12.70
N MET A 158 7.53 0.41 12.61
CA MET A 158 7.55 -0.32 11.34
C MET A 158 6.16 -0.43 10.71
N LEU A 159 5.12 -0.64 11.52
CA LEU A 159 3.74 -0.62 11.03
C LEU A 159 3.35 0.75 10.48
N ASP A 160 3.65 1.81 11.23
CA ASP A 160 3.37 3.19 10.81
C ASP A 160 4.15 3.57 9.54
N ALA A 161 5.42 3.16 9.45
CA ALA A 161 6.25 3.37 8.28
C ALA A 161 5.71 2.62 7.05
N SER A 162 5.30 1.37 7.20
CA SER A 162 4.73 0.58 6.10
C SER A 162 3.43 1.21 5.58
N PHE A 163 2.52 1.60 6.46
CA PHE A 163 1.30 2.32 6.07
C PHE A 163 1.59 3.67 5.40
N SER A 164 2.69 4.33 5.78
CA SER A 164 3.15 5.56 5.16
C SER A 164 3.66 5.32 3.73
N VAL A 165 4.45 4.27 3.52
CA VAL A 165 4.93 3.86 2.19
C VAL A 165 3.76 3.55 1.27
N ASP A 166 2.80 2.72 1.72
CA ASP A 166 1.61 2.34 0.94
C ASP A 166 0.83 3.59 0.47
N GLY A 167 0.64 4.56 1.37
CA GLY A 167 -0.07 5.80 1.07
C GLY A 167 0.68 6.71 0.10
N VAL A 168 2.00 6.82 0.22
CA VAL A 168 2.83 7.61 -0.71
C VAL A 168 2.86 6.97 -2.09
N LEU A 169 3.07 5.66 -2.16
CA LEU A 169 3.13 4.93 -3.41
C LEU A 169 1.78 4.96 -4.13
N GLY A 170 0.67 4.79 -3.40
CA GLY A 170 -0.68 4.92 -3.97
C GLY A 170 -1.00 6.33 -4.48
N ALA A 171 -0.43 7.37 -3.86
CA ALA A 171 -0.64 8.75 -4.31
C ALA A 171 0.00 9.05 -5.68
N PHE A 172 1.05 8.31 -6.08
CA PHE A 172 1.67 8.44 -7.40
C PHE A 172 0.73 8.07 -8.56
N ALA A 173 -0.34 7.32 -8.29
CA ALA A 173 -1.40 7.09 -9.28
C ALA A 173 -2.14 8.38 -9.67
N PHE A 174 -2.08 9.41 -8.82
CA PHE A 174 -2.82 10.66 -9.01
C PHE A 174 -1.91 11.84 -9.29
N THR A 175 -0.79 11.91 -8.57
CA THR A 175 0.09 13.06 -8.64
C THR A 175 1.50 12.73 -8.23
N VAL A 176 2.41 13.51 -8.78
CA VAL A 176 3.84 13.50 -8.55
C VAL A 176 4.29 14.70 -7.70
N SER A 177 3.36 15.60 -7.38
CA SER A 177 3.60 16.77 -6.55
C SER A 177 3.67 16.36 -5.07
N VAL A 178 4.84 16.57 -4.47
CA VAL A 178 5.10 16.20 -3.07
C VAL A 178 4.20 16.96 -2.08
N PRO A 179 3.94 18.27 -2.24
CA PRO A 179 2.95 18.97 -1.43
C PRO A 179 1.57 18.31 -1.47
N LEU A 180 1.09 17.91 -2.65
CA LEU A 180 -0.23 17.27 -2.79
C LEU A 180 -0.25 15.88 -2.15
N ILE A 181 0.83 15.09 -2.29
CA ILE A 181 0.99 13.78 -1.64
C ILE A 181 0.97 13.95 -0.11
N LEU A 182 1.73 14.92 0.42
CA LEU A 182 1.81 15.20 1.85
C LEU A 182 0.46 15.64 2.42
N LEU A 183 -0.24 16.54 1.73
CA LEU A 183 -1.57 17.00 2.12
C LEU A 183 -2.60 15.86 2.08
N GLY A 184 -2.65 15.11 0.98
CA GLY A 184 -3.57 13.98 0.81
C GLY A 184 -3.36 12.90 1.87
N ASN A 185 -2.12 12.46 2.08
CA ASN A 185 -1.79 11.47 3.11
C ASN A 185 -1.97 12.02 4.54
N GLY A 186 -1.75 13.32 4.76
CA GLY A 186 -2.02 14.00 6.02
C GLY A 186 -3.51 13.96 6.38
N ILE A 187 -4.36 14.35 5.43
CA ILE A 187 -5.83 14.29 5.56
C ILE A 187 -6.28 12.84 5.77
N GLY A 188 -5.77 11.90 4.98
CA GLY A 188 -6.09 10.48 5.11
C GLY A 188 -5.76 9.92 6.49
N ALA A 189 -4.54 10.18 6.98
CA ALA A 189 -4.11 9.76 8.32
C ALA A 189 -4.97 10.39 9.44
N PHE A 190 -5.34 11.68 9.29
CA PHE A 190 -6.25 12.34 10.22
C PHE A 190 -7.64 11.68 10.23
N MET A 191 -8.20 11.37 9.06
CA MET A 191 -9.51 10.70 8.96
C MET A 191 -9.50 9.31 9.56
N VAL A 192 -8.47 8.49 9.29
CA VAL A 192 -8.32 7.16 9.90
C VAL A 192 -8.26 7.29 11.42
N ARG A 193 -7.46 8.24 11.95
CA ARG A 193 -7.37 8.50 13.39
C ARG A 193 -8.69 8.99 13.98
N TYR A 194 -9.41 9.83 13.26
CA TYR A 194 -10.72 10.30 13.69
C TYR A 194 -11.72 9.15 13.82
N PHE A 195 -11.75 8.23 12.86
CA PHE A 195 -12.62 7.05 12.90
C PHE A 195 -12.21 6.03 13.97
N THR A 196 -10.92 5.82 14.20
CA THR A 196 -10.46 4.91 15.26
C THR A 196 -10.77 5.46 16.65
N VAL A 197 -10.58 6.76 16.89
CA VAL A 197 -10.88 7.38 18.20
C VAL A 197 -12.39 7.50 18.46
N LYS A 198 -13.20 7.86 17.45
CA LYS A 198 -14.65 8.10 17.64
C LYS A 198 -15.55 6.89 17.38
N GLY A 199 -15.04 5.73 16.94
CA GLY A 199 -15.92 4.67 16.47
C GLY A 199 -15.31 3.28 16.23
N ILE A 200 -14.25 2.90 16.96
CA ILE A 200 -13.57 1.61 16.75
C ILE A 200 -14.50 0.40 16.88
N GLU A 201 -15.50 0.48 17.75
CA GLU A 201 -16.47 -0.61 17.98
C GLU A 201 -17.37 -0.86 16.76
N ARG A 202 -17.59 0.14 15.91
CA ARG A 202 -18.47 0.02 14.74
C ARG A 202 -17.72 -0.53 13.52
N VAL A 203 -16.46 -0.13 13.33
CA VAL A 203 -15.63 -0.57 12.19
C VAL A 203 -15.15 -2.01 12.37
N ARG A 204 -14.80 -2.42 13.60
CA ARG A 204 -14.38 -3.80 13.90
C ARG A 204 -15.45 -4.87 13.64
N ARG A 205 -16.74 -4.49 13.61
CA ARG A 205 -17.85 -5.40 13.28
C ARG A 205 -17.92 -5.77 11.80
N TYR A 206 -17.22 -5.02 10.93
CA TYR A 206 -17.22 -5.30 9.49
C TYR A 206 -16.11 -6.27 9.10
N ARG A 207 -16.40 -7.56 9.29
CA ARG A 207 -15.55 -8.72 8.99
C ARG A 207 -14.78 -8.66 7.65
N TYR A 208 -15.41 -8.15 6.60
CA TYR A 208 -14.85 -8.19 5.24
C TYR A 208 -14.30 -6.87 4.72
N LEU A 209 -14.34 -5.80 5.52
CA LEU A 209 -13.91 -4.47 5.07
C LEU A 209 -12.40 -4.41 4.77
N LYS A 210 -11.59 -5.17 5.53
CA LYS A 210 -10.16 -5.34 5.28
C LYS A 210 -9.91 -5.96 3.90
N ASN A 211 -10.69 -6.97 3.52
CA ASN A 211 -10.55 -7.62 2.21
C ASN A 211 -10.82 -6.61 1.09
N GLY A 212 -11.90 -5.83 1.20
CA GLY A 212 -12.21 -4.78 0.23
C GLY A 212 -11.09 -3.75 0.07
N ALA A 213 -10.47 -3.31 1.16
CA ALA A 213 -9.31 -2.42 1.10
C ALA A 213 -8.13 -3.06 0.34
N MET A 214 -7.79 -4.32 0.63
CA MET A 214 -6.67 -4.99 -0.02
C MET A 214 -6.92 -5.28 -1.50
N TYR A 215 -8.14 -5.70 -1.88
CA TYR A 215 -8.52 -5.83 -3.29
C TYR A 215 -8.43 -4.51 -4.05
N SER A 216 -8.83 -3.40 -3.42
CA SER A 216 -8.66 -2.07 -4.01
C SER A 216 -7.20 -1.70 -4.22
N VAL A 217 -6.33 -1.99 -3.24
CA VAL A 217 -4.87 -1.79 -3.35
C VAL A 217 -4.26 -2.63 -4.47
N GLY A 218 -4.66 -3.90 -4.58
CA GLY A 218 -4.21 -4.78 -5.66
C GLY A 218 -4.62 -4.27 -7.04
N MET A 219 -5.87 -3.87 -7.20
CA MET A 219 -6.36 -3.31 -8.46
C MET A 219 -5.71 -1.95 -8.78
N LEU A 220 -5.47 -1.11 -7.78
CA LEU A 220 -4.71 0.14 -7.96
C LEU A 220 -3.29 -0.15 -8.47
N GLY A 221 -2.57 -1.07 -7.84
CA GLY A 221 -1.22 -1.45 -8.28
C GLY A 221 -1.19 -1.98 -9.72
N LEU A 222 -2.20 -2.78 -10.08
CA LEU A 222 -2.37 -3.28 -11.45
C LEU A 222 -2.68 -2.17 -12.46
N LEU A 223 -3.55 -1.22 -12.11
CA LEU A 223 -3.82 -0.03 -12.95
C LEU A 223 -2.56 0.81 -13.16
N MET A 224 -1.77 1.02 -12.11
CA MET A 224 -0.49 1.75 -12.22
C MET A 224 0.51 1.03 -13.11
N ILE A 225 0.61 -0.31 -13.03
CA ILE A 225 1.43 -1.10 -13.93
C ILE A 225 0.96 -0.91 -15.38
N PHE A 226 -0.34 -1.02 -15.65
CA PHE A 226 -0.87 -0.81 -17.01
C PHE A 226 -0.60 0.61 -17.53
N GLU A 227 -0.87 1.62 -16.72
CA GLU A 227 -0.62 3.03 -17.08
C GLU A 227 0.85 3.30 -17.37
N SER A 228 1.77 2.59 -16.71
CA SER A 228 3.20 2.71 -16.98
C SER A 228 3.61 2.29 -18.40
N PHE A 229 2.84 1.43 -19.07
CA PHE A 229 3.13 0.98 -20.43
C PHE A 229 2.48 1.87 -21.52
N GLY A 230 1.89 3.00 -21.14
CA GLY A 230 1.33 3.99 -22.08
C GLY A 230 -0.17 3.91 -22.29
N GLU A 231 -0.87 3.04 -21.55
CA GLU A 231 -2.33 3.02 -21.52
C GLU A 231 -2.83 4.18 -20.65
N GLU A 232 -3.36 5.24 -21.24
CA GLU A 232 -3.91 6.36 -20.48
C GLU A 232 -5.13 5.91 -19.67
N VAL A 233 -4.92 5.70 -18.37
CA VAL A 233 -6.00 5.41 -17.43
C VAL A 233 -6.63 6.74 -17.01
N ALA A 234 -7.92 6.91 -17.27
CA ALA A 234 -8.63 8.11 -16.85
C ALA A 234 -8.55 8.29 -15.33
N ALA A 235 -8.24 9.50 -14.87
CA ALA A 235 -7.96 9.79 -13.45
C ALA A 235 -9.08 9.43 -12.46
N TRP A 236 -10.32 9.25 -12.94
CA TRP A 236 -11.46 8.84 -12.12
C TRP A 236 -11.61 7.33 -11.97
N ILE A 237 -10.88 6.52 -12.76
CA ILE A 237 -10.94 5.05 -12.70
C ILE A 237 -10.39 4.51 -11.37
N PRO A 238 -9.20 4.91 -10.88
CA PRO A 238 -8.68 4.36 -9.62
C PRO A 238 -9.56 4.66 -8.38
N PRO A 239 -10.09 5.89 -8.19
CA PRO A 239 -11.04 6.20 -7.13
C PRO A 239 -12.33 5.40 -7.28
N LEU A 240 -12.91 5.34 -8.48
CA LEU A 240 -14.13 4.59 -8.73
C LEU A 240 -13.96 3.11 -8.41
N ASN A 241 -12.86 2.50 -8.85
CA ASN A 241 -12.52 1.12 -8.53
C ASN A 241 -12.48 0.89 -7.02
N THR A 242 -11.83 1.78 -6.27
CA THR A 242 -11.78 1.72 -4.81
C THR A 242 -13.18 1.83 -4.18
N PHE A 243 -13.99 2.79 -4.63
CA PHE A 243 -15.36 2.98 -4.13
C PHE A 243 -16.24 1.76 -4.39
N VAL A 244 -16.16 1.18 -5.61
CA VAL A 244 -16.95 0.00 -5.99
C VAL A 244 -16.53 -1.21 -5.16
N ILE A 245 -15.24 -1.53 -5.11
CA ILE A 245 -14.74 -2.70 -4.39
C ILE A 245 -15.03 -2.58 -2.89
N VAL A 246 -14.62 -1.48 -2.25
CA VAL A 246 -14.86 -1.27 -0.81
C VAL A 246 -16.37 -1.23 -0.52
N GLY A 247 -17.18 -0.61 -1.39
CA GLY A 247 -18.63 -0.58 -1.27
C GLY A 247 -19.28 -1.97 -1.32
N LEU A 248 -18.83 -2.83 -2.24
CA LEU A 248 -19.29 -4.22 -2.34
C LEU A 248 -18.96 -5.00 -1.07
N PHE A 249 -17.72 -4.92 -0.60
CA PHE A 249 -17.27 -5.59 0.62
C PHE A 249 -17.97 -5.04 1.88
N PHE A 250 -18.28 -3.74 1.90
CA PHE A 250 -19.09 -3.14 2.96
C PHE A 250 -20.52 -3.70 2.98
N VAL A 251 -21.18 -3.84 1.83
CA VAL A 251 -22.51 -4.45 1.73
C VAL A 251 -22.49 -5.92 2.15
N LEU A 252 -21.52 -6.70 1.68
CA LEU A 252 -21.34 -8.10 2.07
C LEU A 252 -21.15 -8.22 3.58
N SER A 253 -20.30 -7.36 4.15
CA SER A 253 -20.04 -7.36 5.58
C SER A 253 -21.27 -6.94 6.41
N ARG A 254 -22.10 -6.02 5.91
CA ARG A 254 -23.35 -5.64 6.58
C ARG A 254 -24.39 -6.76 6.54
N ARG A 255 -24.45 -7.52 5.45
CA ARG A 255 -25.33 -8.71 5.34
C ARG A 255 -24.89 -9.80 6.31
N ALA A 256 -23.59 -10.08 6.38
CA ALA A 256 -23.03 -11.05 7.32
C ALA A 256 -23.32 -10.68 8.78
N LEU A 257 -23.15 -9.41 9.15
CA LEU A 257 -23.44 -8.94 10.52
C LEU A 257 -24.92 -9.12 10.88
N LYS A 258 -25.84 -8.75 9.98
CA LYS A 258 -27.29 -8.95 10.19
C LYS A 258 -27.66 -10.42 10.37
N GLN A 259 -27.02 -11.34 9.64
CA GLN A 259 -27.27 -12.77 9.79
C GLN A 259 -26.82 -13.30 11.16
N ILE A 260 -25.70 -12.80 11.68
CA ILE A 260 -25.21 -13.16 13.02
C ILE A 260 -26.19 -12.66 14.09
N GLU A 261 -26.61 -11.39 14.01
CA GLU A 261 -27.60 -10.81 14.95
C GLU A 261 -28.93 -11.57 14.95
N LEU A 262 -29.41 -11.99 13.77
CA LEU A 262 -30.65 -12.79 13.64
C LEU A 262 -30.53 -14.18 14.29
N VAL A 263 -29.38 -14.85 14.14
CA VAL A 263 -29.13 -16.16 14.74
C VAL A 263 -28.98 -16.06 16.26
N GLU A 264 -28.37 -14.98 16.77
CA GLU A 264 -28.26 -14.72 18.21
C GLU A 264 -29.63 -14.44 18.85
N LEU A 265 -30.49 -13.67 18.18
CA LEU A 265 -31.87 -13.45 18.62
C LEU A 265 -32.70 -14.74 18.67
N GLN A 266 -32.48 -15.67 17.73
CA GLN A 266 -33.15 -16.98 17.73
C GLN A 266 -32.63 -17.92 18.84
N ARG A 267 -31.37 -17.76 19.29
CA ARG A 267 -30.77 -18.57 20.36
C ARG A 267 -31.01 -18.01 21.77
N GLY A 268 -31.23 -16.70 21.91
CA GLY A 268 -31.54 -16.06 23.19
C GLY A 268 -33.02 -16.10 23.59
N GLY A 269 -33.89 -16.60 22.71
CA GLY A 269 -35.33 -16.73 22.94
C GLY A 269 -35.82 -18.15 23.26
N SER A 270 -34.90 -19.10 23.46
CA SER A 270 -35.16 -20.50 23.89
C SER A 270 -34.64 -20.73 25.29
#